data_AF-A0A1R2AW23-F1
#
_entry.id   AF-A0A1R2AW23-F1
#
_cell.length_a   1.000
_cell.length_b   1.000
_cell.length_c   1.000
_cell.angle_alpha   90.00
_cell.angle_beta   90.00
_cell.angle_gamma   90.00
#
_symmetry.space_group_name_H-M   'P 1'
#
loop_
_entity.id
_entity.type
_entity.pdbx_description
1 polymer ?
#
loop_
_entity_poly.entity_id
_entity_poly.type
_entity_poly.pdbx_seq_one_letter_code
_entity_poly.pdbx_strand_id
1 'polypeptide(L)'
;MVNNFALAFYGGALIALSSSLNYVFYGKITGLSGILNVVVGLRFRFEYFERLGFLVGLISAIDTWVSMNGSDFEGRPIVSSNDNLNTIGWIIGGIMIGIGSRWSGGCTSGHGVCGLPRFSLKSFIAICIFMPVGMATSTYLSSMPLFFNPTPLSSSLISTYKNFASISLKVLQALVLMSIFYYIVTKRGIEKVSVLSQTIFGWIFGMGLLISGMCSRDNILAFLTISVKWDPSLIIVMFTAIFINLVTFQGIIYNGQSLLGKRLAMPDNRMDIGNFIGPVMFGMGWGITGLCPGPALANFTVNPNCLLLVVATFVGQSIVDAGYDYSAKLKKN
;
A
#
# COMPACT_ATOMS: atom_id res chain seq x y z
N MET A 1 -8.90 7.91 -23.74
CA MET A 1 -8.21 6.61 -23.62
C MET A 1 -6.70 6.73 -23.69
N VAL A 2 -6.09 7.43 -24.67
CA VAL A 2 -4.61 7.53 -24.79
C VAL A 2 -3.91 8.13 -23.56
N ASN A 3 -4.49 9.16 -22.93
CA ASN A 3 -3.90 9.76 -21.71
C ASN A 3 -3.87 8.79 -20.52
N ASN A 4 -4.82 7.85 -20.42
CA ASN A 4 -4.89 6.95 -19.27
C ASN A 4 -3.71 5.98 -19.20
N PHE A 5 -3.26 5.48 -20.36
CA PHE A 5 -2.14 4.53 -20.43
C PHE A 5 -0.79 5.23 -20.21
N ALA A 6 -0.63 6.46 -20.71
CA ALA A 6 0.56 7.25 -20.44
C ALA A 6 0.71 7.53 -18.94
N LEU A 7 -0.37 7.97 -18.28
CA LEU A 7 -0.38 8.18 -16.83
C LEU A 7 -0.12 6.89 -16.03
N ALA A 8 -0.69 5.76 -16.48
CA ALA A 8 -0.41 4.46 -15.89
C ALA A 8 1.08 4.10 -15.98
N PHE A 9 1.70 4.33 -17.15
CA PHE A 9 3.13 4.13 -17.34
C PHE A 9 3.98 5.04 -16.45
N TYR A 10 3.72 6.34 -16.44
CA TYR A 10 4.46 7.31 -15.61
C TYR A 10 4.27 7.03 -14.11
N GLY A 11 3.05 6.72 -13.67
CA GLY A 11 2.77 6.35 -12.29
C GLY A 11 3.50 5.05 -11.88
N GLY A 12 3.51 4.04 -12.76
CA GLY A 12 4.28 2.81 -12.56
C GLY A 12 5.78 3.06 -12.48
N ALA A 13 6.32 3.94 -13.33
CA ALA A 13 7.72 4.33 -13.31
C ALA A 13 8.11 5.07 -12.02
N LEU A 14 7.25 5.95 -11.48
CA LEU A 14 7.48 6.63 -10.20
C LEU A 14 7.46 5.68 -9.01
N ILE A 15 6.52 4.72 -9.00
CA ILE A 15 6.47 3.65 -7.99
C ILE A 15 7.75 2.81 -8.04
N ALA A 16 8.22 2.47 -9.24
CA ALA A 16 9.47 1.75 -9.46
C ALA A 16 10.66 2.58 -8.97
N LEU A 17 10.72 3.86 -9.32
CA LEU A 17 11.80 4.77 -8.92
C LEU A 17 11.91 4.83 -7.39
N SER A 18 10.81 5.04 -6.68
CA SER A 18 10.80 5.08 -5.22
C SER A 18 11.31 3.77 -4.60
N SER A 19 10.81 2.62 -5.07
CA SER A 19 11.20 1.31 -4.55
C SER A 19 12.63 0.90 -4.92
N SER A 20 13.06 1.23 -6.15
CA SER A 20 14.44 1.16 -6.63
C SER A 20 15.39 1.94 -5.75
N LEU A 21 15.15 3.23 -5.55
CA LEU A 21 16.01 4.08 -4.71
C LEU A 21 16.14 3.51 -3.30
N ASN A 22 15.05 3.06 -2.68
CA ASN A 22 15.12 2.48 -1.35
C ASN A 22 15.97 1.19 -1.31
N TYR A 23 15.84 0.32 -2.32
CA TYR A 23 16.63 -0.90 -2.41
C TYR A 23 18.11 -0.63 -2.72
N VAL A 24 18.39 0.30 -3.64
CA VAL A 24 19.74 0.72 -4.05
C VAL A 24 20.52 1.30 -2.88
N PHE A 25 19.92 2.25 -2.16
CA PHE A 25 20.60 2.97 -1.09
C PHE A 25 20.63 2.15 0.19
N TYR A 26 19.51 1.56 0.61
CA TYR A 26 19.40 0.96 1.95
C TYR A 26 19.41 -0.57 1.96
N GLY A 27 19.32 -1.22 0.80
CA GLY A 27 19.16 -2.68 0.70
C GLY A 27 17.84 -3.20 1.27
N LYS A 28 16.88 -2.30 1.54
CA LYS A 28 15.60 -2.58 2.20
C LYS A 28 14.46 -2.58 1.20
N ILE A 29 13.44 -3.39 1.49
CA ILE A 29 12.25 -3.53 0.64
C ILE A 29 11.18 -2.53 1.09
N THR A 30 10.54 -1.83 0.14
CA THR A 30 9.36 -1.00 0.39
C THR A 30 8.10 -1.87 0.51
N GLY A 31 7.85 -2.41 1.70
CA GLY A 31 6.63 -3.19 1.98
C GLY A 31 5.64 -2.42 2.86
N LEU A 32 4.55 -1.91 2.28
CA LEU A 32 3.51 -1.14 3.02
C LEU A 32 2.88 -1.95 4.16
N SER A 33 2.59 -3.25 3.96
CA SER A 33 2.12 -4.13 5.04
C SER A 33 3.17 -4.35 6.14
N GLY A 34 4.46 -4.30 5.81
CA GLY A 34 5.54 -4.36 6.80
C GLY A 34 5.64 -3.09 7.63
N ILE A 35 5.10 -1.96 7.15
CA ILE A 35 5.06 -0.69 7.88
C ILE A 35 3.83 -0.64 8.82
N LEU A 36 2.69 -1.21 8.43
CA LEU A 36 1.53 -1.31 9.33
C LEU A 36 1.82 -2.11 10.62
N ASN A 37 2.57 -3.22 10.50
CA ASN A 37 2.95 -4.06 11.64
C ASN A 37 3.88 -3.35 12.65
N VAL A 38 4.57 -2.28 12.22
CA VAL A 38 5.51 -1.52 13.06
C VAL A 38 4.76 -0.69 14.11
N VAL A 39 3.53 -0.28 13.81
CA VAL A 39 2.66 0.46 14.72
C VAL A 39 2.14 -0.44 15.86
N VAL A 40 1.95 -1.74 15.62
CA VAL A 40 1.48 -2.72 16.63
C VAL A 40 2.53 -2.99 17.72
N GLY A 41 3.81 -3.01 17.34
CA GLY A 41 4.86 -3.56 18.19
C GLY A 41 5.30 -2.70 19.38
N LEU A 42 4.90 -1.40 19.47
CA LEU A 42 5.30 -0.42 20.51
C LEU A 42 6.80 -0.43 20.93
N ARG A 43 7.68 -0.99 20.09
CA ARG A 43 9.12 -1.09 20.34
C ARG A 43 9.82 0.03 19.59
N PHE A 44 10.14 1.13 20.26
CA PHE A 44 10.80 2.27 19.63
C PHE A 44 12.27 1.96 19.31
N ARG A 45 12.57 1.50 18.09
CA ARG A 45 13.94 1.46 17.53
C ARG A 45 14.10 2.46 16.38
N PHE A 46 15.33 2.82 16.04
CA PHE A 46 15.62 3.76 14.93
C PHE A 46 15.04 3.34 13.57
N GLU A 47 14.97 2.03 13.30
CA GLU A 47 14.35 1.50 12.07
C GLU A 47 12.85 1.87 11.91
N TYR A 48 12.19 2.28 12.99
CA TYR A 48 10.78 2.68 13.01
C TYR A 48 10.62 4.08 12.41
N PHE A 49 11.54 5.00 12.71
CA PHE A 49 11.48 6.38 12.20
C PHE A 49 11.63 6.43 10.67
N GLU A 50 12.47 5.56 10.09
CA GLU A 50 12.62 5.44 8.63
C GLU A 50 11.29 5.02 7.96
N ARG A 51 10.61 4.02 8.53
CA ARG A 51 9.34 3.52 7.99
C ARG A 51 8.19 4.51 8.18
N LEU A 52 8.17 5.23 9.31
CA LEU A 52 7.23 6.32 9.54
C LEU A 52 7.48 7.49 8.58
N GLY A 53 8.73 7.84 8.31
CA GLY A 53 9.07 8.84 7.29
C GLY A 53 8.48 8.50 5.93
N PHE A 54 8.64 7.24 5.48
CA PHE A 54 8.02 6.77 4.24
C PHE A 54 6.48 6.91 4.24
N LEU A 55 5.80 6.54 5.33
CA LEU A 55 4.35 6.71 5.44
C LEU A 55 3.93 8.19 5.42
N VAL A 56 4.62 9.04 6.17
CA VAL A 56 4.35 10.48 6.19
C VAL A 56 4.50 11.07 4.79
N GLY A 57 5.56 10.68 4.07
CA GLY A 57 5.76 11.04 2.67
C GLY A 57 4.60 10.58 1.79
N LEU A 58 4.22 9.30 1.89
CA LEU A 58 3.12 8.70 1.12
C LEU A 58 1.80 9.46 1.27
N ILE A 59 1.41 9.75 2.52
CA ILE A 59 0.14 10.42 2.82
C ILE A 59 0.20 11.88 2.38
N SER A 60 1.31 12.57 2.67
CA SER A 60 1.48 13.97 2.31
C SER A 60 1.41 14.24 0.81
N ALA A 61 1.79 13.28 -0.05
CA ALA A 61 1.68 13.43 -1.50
C ALA A 61 0.23 13.65 -1.96
N ILE A 62 -0.69 12.83 -1.46
CA ILE A 62 -2.10 12.94 -1.85
C ILE A 62 -2.75 14.15 -1.19
N ASP A 63 -2.43 14.39 0.07
CA ASP A 63 -3.03 15.47 0.85
C ASP A 63 -2.63 16.86 0.30
N THR A 64 -1.38 17.01 -0.14
CA THR A 64 -0.92 18.22 -0.85
C THR A 64 -1.64 18.42 -2.17
N TRP A 65 -1.84 17.36 -2.96
CA TRP A 65 -2.62 17.46 -4.20
C TRP A 65 -4.06 17.89 -3.91
N VAL A 66 -4.72 17.22 -2.97
CA VAL A 66 -6.13 17.47 -2.64
C VAL A 66 -6.32 18.89 -2.11
N SER A 67 -5.38 19.40 -1.32
CA SER A 67 -5.43 20.77 -0.82
C SER A 67 -5.26 21.82 -1.93
N MET A 68 -4.55 21.51 -3.01
CA MET A 68 -4.25 22.48 -4.08
C MET A 68 -5.24 22.40 -5.25
N ASN A 69 -5.62 21.19 -5.64
CA ASN A 69 -6.37 20.91 -6.88
C ASN A 69 -7.75 20.29 -6.64
N GLY A 70 -8.09 19.96 -5.38
CA GLY A 70 -9.34 19.28 -5.02
C GLY A 70 -9.24 17.75 -5.07
N SER A 71 -10.37 17.08 -4.83
CA SER A 71 -10.45 15.62 -4.67
C SER A 71 -10.43 14.81 -5.97
N ASP A 72 -10.10 15.45 -7.09
CA ASP A 72 -10.09 14.85 -8.42
C ASP A 72 -8.71 14.98 -9.08
N PHE A 73 -8.31 13.94 -9.81
CA PHE A 73 -7.11 13.96 -10.64
C PHE A 73 -7.49 13.57 -12.07
N GLU A 74 -7.41 14.51 -13.02
CA GLU A 74 -7.75 14.29 -14.44
C GLU A 74 -9.09 13.55 -14.67
N GLY A 75 -10.13 13.91 -13.91
CA GLY A 75 -11.45 13.28 -14.00
C GLY A 75 -11.58 11.92 -13.29
N ARG A 76 -10.58 11.52 -12.50
CA ARG A 76 -10.61 10.35 -11.62
C ARG A 76 -10.86 10.81 -10.18
N PRO A 77 -12.03 10.50 -9.59
CA PRO A 77 -12.31 10.89 -8.21
C PRO A 77 -11.44 10.10 -7.24
N ILE A 78 -10.69 10.81 -6.39
CA ILE A 78 -9.94 10.22 -5.27
C ILE A 78 -10.92 9.84 -4.14
N VAL A 79 -12.00 10.62 -4.01
CA VAL A 79 -13.14 10.35 -3.14
C VAL A 79 -14.34 10.06 -4.04
N SER A 80 -14.73 8.79 -4.18
CA SER A 80 -15.93 8.44 -4.94
C SER A 80 -17.16 8.83 -4.13
N SER A 81 -18.05 9.63 -4.73
CA SER A 81 -19.33 10.05 -4.14
C SER A 81 -20.37 8.94 -4.12
N ASN A 82 -20.20 7.89 -4.93
CA ASN A 82 -21.10 6.73 -5.05
C ASN A 82 -20.42 5.44 -4.57
N ASP A 83 -19.89 5.46 -3.34
CA ASP A 83 -19.42 4.25 -2.69
C ASP A 83 -20.61 3.37 -2.28
N ASN A 84 -21.06 2.49 -3.17
CA ASN A 84 -22.20 1.60 -2.93
C ASN A 84 -21.91 0.47 -1.92
N LEU A 85 -20.71 0.41 -1.32
CA LEU A 85 -20.32 -0.65 -0.40
C LEU A 85 -20.64 -0.29 1.05
N ASN A 86 -21.32 -1.21 1.73
CA ASN A 86 -21.70 -1.05 3.14
C ASN A 86 -20.48 -1.04 4.04
N THR A 87 -20.61 -0.39 5.19
CA THR A 87 -19.61 -0.41 6.28
C THR A 87 -19.16 -1.83 6.63
N ILE A 88 -20.09 -2.80 6.61
CA ILE A 88 -19.80 -4.21 6.84
C ILE A 88 -18.83 -4.78 5.79
N GLY A 89 -19.00 -4.42 4.51
CA GLY A 89 -18.11 -4.86 3.43
C GLY A 89 -16.69 -4.30 3.59
N TRP A 90 -16.57 -3.04 3.98
CA TRP A 90 -15.27 -2.42 4.31
C TRP A 90 -14.57 -3.10 5.48
N ILE A 91 -15.30 -3.43 6.54
CA ILE A 91 -14.76 -4.11 7.73
C ILE A 91 -14.33 -5.54 7.40
N ILE A 92 -15.22 -6.35 6.81
CA ILE A 92 -14.93 -7.76 6.50
C ILE A 92 -13.79 -7.83 5.49
N GLY A 93 -13.89 -7.06 4.40
CA GLY A 93 -12.85 -7.04 3.37
C GLY A 93 -11.50 -6.55 3.91
N GLY A 94 -11.50 -5.54 4.77
CA GLY A 94 -10.29 -5.07 5.43
C GLY A 94 -9.65 -6.11 6.35
N ILE A 95 -10.43 -6.78 7.20
CA ILE A 95 -9.91 -7.84 8.07
C ILE A 95 -9.32 -8.98 7.23
N MET A 96 -9.99 -9.39 6.15
CA MET A 96 -9.49 -10.42 5.24
C MET A 96 -8.17 -10.01 4.55
N ILE A 97 -8.06 -8.76 4.08
CA ILE A 97 -6.81 -8.20 3.54
C ILE A 97 -5.71 -8.22 4.61
N GLY A 98 -6.03 -7.84 5.85
CA GLY A 98 -5.12 -7.85 6.98
C GLY A 98 -4.53 -9.22 7.25
N ILE A 99 -5.40 -10.20 7.51
CA ILE A 99 -5.04 -11.61 7.75
C ILE A 99 -4.25 -12.16 6.56
N GLY A 100 -4.77 -11.97 5.34
CA GLY A 100 -4.18 -12.48 4.12
C GLY A 100 -2.78 -11.94 3.88
N SER A 101 -2.58 -10.63 4.03
CA SER A 101 -1.28 -9.97 3.86
C SER A 101 -0.25 -10.41 4.90
N ARG A 102 -0.70 -10.83 6.09
CA ARG A 102 0.19 -11.30 7.15
C ARG A 102 0.64 -12.73 6.91
N TRP A 103 -0.27 -13.62 6.53
CA TRP A 103 0.04 -15.02 6.20
C TRP A 103 0.85 -15.17 4.91
N SER A 104 0.63 -14.32 3.91
CA SER A 104 1.45 -14.29 2.69
C SER A 104 2.84 -13.68 2.94
N GLY A 105 3.02 -12.89 4.00
CA GLY A 105 4.23 -12.15 4.29
C GLY A 105 4.39 -10.88 3.43
N GLY A 106 3.30 -10.35 2.87
CA GLY A 106 3.30 -9.15 2.04
C GLY A 106 1.95 -8.84 1.37
N CYS A 107 1.81 -7.61 0.86
CA CYS A 107 0.68 -7.21 0.01
C CYS A 107 1.07 -7.17 -1.48
N THR A 108 0.18 -6.64 -2.33
CA THR A 108 0.40 -6.46 -3.77
C THR A 108 1.72 -5.76 -4.11
N SER A 109 2.07 -4.65 -3.44
CA SER A 109 3.35 -3.97 -3.68
C SER A 109 4.56 -4.77 -3.19
N GLY A 110 4.40 -5.53 -2.11
CA GLY A 110 5.44 -6.40 -1.56
C GLY A 110 5.77 -7.58 -2.48
N HIS A 111 4.75 -8.31 -2.95
CA HIS A 111 4.92 -9.46 -3.83
C HIS A 111 5.14 -9.06 -5.29
N GLY A 112 4.36 -8.10 -5.80
CA GLY A 112 4.47 -7.61 -7.18
C GLY A 112 5.70 -6.75 -7.39
N VAL A 113 5.63 -5.49 -6.94
CA VAL A 113 6.64 -4.46 -7.25
C VAL A 113 8.02 -4.81 -6.70
N CYS A 114 8.11 -5.44 -5.53
CA CYS A 114 9.41 -5.76 -4.92
C CYS A 114 9.78 -7.25 -4.96
N GLY A 115 8.80 -8.16 -4.97
CA GLY A 115 9.03 -9.61 -4.85
C GLY A 115 9.43 -10.27 -6.17
N LEU A 116 8.68 -9.98 -7.25
CA LEU A 116 8.94 -10.53 -8.59
C LEU A 116 10.31 -10.12 -9.16
N PRO A 117 10.74 -8.84 -9.09
CA PRO A 117 12.07 -8.43 -9.53
C PRO A 117 13.25 -9.17 -8.89
N ARG A 118 13.03 -9.83 -7.74
CA ARG A 118 14.05 -10.63 -7.03
C ARG A 118 13.94 -12.12 -7.30
N PHE A 119 13.10 -12.53 -8.25
CA PHE A 119 12.81 -13.94 -8.56
C PHE A 119 12.32 -14.75 -7.34
N SER A 120 11.51 -14.13 -6.47
CA SER A 120 10.90 -14.85 -5.35
C SER A 120 9.74 -15.73 -5.84
N LEU A 121 9.92 -17.05 -5.77
CA LEU A 121 8.89 -18.03 -6.15
C LEU A 121 7.60 -17.84 -5.32
N LYS A 122 7.76 -17.60 -4.01
CA LYS A 122 6.66 -17.29 -3.10
C LYS A 122 5.83 -16.09 -3.57
N SER A 123 6.48 -15.05 -4.09
CA SER A 123 5.79 -13.86 -4.58
C SER A 123 5.07 -14.10 -5.90
N PHE A 124 5.67 -14.89 -6.80
CA PHE A 124 5.02 -15.32 -8.04
C PHE A 124 3.74 -16.12 -7.76
N ILE A 125 3.83 -17.14 -6.89
CA ILE A 125 2.68 -17.97 -6.49
C ILE A 125 1.59 -17.09 -5.86
N ALA A 126 1.95 -16.17 -4.96
CA ALA A 126 0.99 -15.27 -4.34
C ALA A 126 0.18 -14.48 -5.39
N ILE A 127 0.84 -13.90 -6.39
CA ILE A 127 0.19 -13.11 -7.45
C ILE A 127 -0.73 -13.98 -8.30
N CYS A 128 -0.27 -15.18 -8.69
CA CYS A 128 -1.07 -16.13 -9.44
C CYS A 128 -2.33 -16.58 -8.68
N ILE A 129 -2.36 -16.48 -7.36
CA ILE A 129 -3.53 -16.82 -6.54
C ILE A 129 -4.40 -15.60 -6.28
N PHE A 130 -3.86 -14.51 -5.74
CA PHE A 130 -4.70 -13.40 -5.29
C PHE A 130 -5.33 -12.63 -6.45
N MET A 131 -4.69 -12.57 -7.63
CA MET A 131 -5.26 -11.85 -8.78
C MET A 131 -6.53 -12.52 -9.30
N PRO A 132 -6.52 -13.81 -9.68
CA PRO A 132 -7.74 -14.49 -10.11
C PRO A 132 -8.82 -14.52 -9.04
N VAL A 133 -8.45 -14.73 -7.77
CA VAL A 133 -9.41 -14.73 -6.66
C VAL A 133 -10.04 -13.34 -6.48
N GLY A 134 -9.27 -12.27 -6.60
CA GLY A 134 -9.79 -10.90 -6.56
C GLY A 134 -10.71 -10.59 -7.72
N MET A 135 -10.35 -10.99 -8.94
CA MET A 135 -11.18 -10.82 -10.14
C MET A 135 -12.50 -11.60 -10.03
N ALA A 136 -12.42 -12.87 -9.62
CA ALA A 136 -13.60 -13.69 -9.38
C ALA A 136 -14.47 -13.05 -8.28
N THR A 137 -13.88 -12.72 -7.13
CA THR A 137 -14.62 -12.15 -6.01
C THR A 137 -15.32 -10.85 -6.41
N SER A 138 -14.61 -9.91 -7.02
CA SER A 138 -15.21 -8.65 -7.49
C SER A 138 -16.35 -8.89 -8.48
N THR A 139 -16.15 -9.78 -9.45
CA THR A 139 -17.17 -10.08 -10.48
C THR A 139 -18.43 -10.74 -9.88
N TYR A 140 -18.27 -11.68 -8.94
CA TYR A 140 -19.40 -12.33 -8.28
C TYR A 140 -20.08 -11.41 -7.24
N LEU A 141 -19.31 -10.61 -6.51
CA LEU A 141 -19.87 -9.75 -5.46
C LEU A 141 -20.68 -8.59 -6.02
N SER A 142 -20.36 -8.08 -7.22
CA SER A 142 -21.20 -7.10 -7.93
C SER A 142 -22.65 -7.58 -8.10
N SER A 143 -22.92 -8.87 -7.92
CA SER A 143 -24.26 -9.48 -7.99
C SER A 143 -24.91 -9.73 -6.62
N MET A 144 -24.24 -9.49 -5.50
CA MET A 144 -24.73 -9.80 -4.14
C MET A 144 -25.24 -8.55 -3.39
N PRO A 145 -26.55 -8.41 -3.12
CA PRO A 145 -27.12 -7.23 -2.45
C PRO A 145 -26.73 -7.08 -0.97
N LEU A 146 -26.16 -8.12 -0.33
CA LEU A 146 -25.79 -8.11 1.09
C LEU A 146 -24.73 -7.04 1.43
N PHE A 147 -23.80 -6.78 0.49
CA PHE A 147 -22.73 -5.79 0.65
C PHE A 147 -23.05 -4.43 0.03
N PHE A 148 -24.10 -4.36 -0.79
CA PHE A 148 -24.46 -3.19 -1.58
C PHE A 148 -25.81 -2.63 -1.12
N ASN A 149 -25.78 -1.72 -0.16
CA ASN A 149 -26.95 -0.98 0.30
C ASN A 149 -26.52 0.40 0.84
N PRO A 150 -26.56 1.46 0.02
CA PRO A 150 -25.95 2.75 0.37
C PRO A 150 -26.60 3.30 1.65
N THR A 151 -25.92 3.16 2.78
CA THR A 151 -26.24 3.93 3.98
C THR A 151 -25.64 5.31 3.75
N PRO A 152 -26.44 6.36 3.53
CA PRO A 152 -25.88 7.70 3.37
C PRO A 152 -25.09 8.05 4.63
N LEU A 153 -23.80 8.39 4.44
CA LEU A 153 -22.98 8.90 5.52
C LEU A 153 -23.65 10.19 6.05
N SER A 154 -23.87 10.30 7.36
CA SER A 154 -24.55 11.47 7.91
C SER A 154 -23.78 12.75 7.55
N SER A 155 -24.50 13.84 7.28
CA SER A 155 -23.89 15.14 6.93
C SER A 155 -22.94 15.66 8.02
N SER A 156 -23.15 15.25 9.28
CA SER A 156 -22.24 15.50 10.41
C SER A 156 -20.91 14.77 10.29
N LEU A 157 -20.89 13.52 9.82
CA LEU A 157 -19.65 12.75 9.61
C LEU A 157 -18.78 13.38 8.52
N ILE A 158 -19.39 13.92 7.46
CA ILE A 158 -18.67 14.55 6.35
C ILE A 158 -17.95 15.84 6.80
N SER A 159 -18.57 16.68 7.62
CA SER A 159 -17.95 17.91 8.13
C SER A 159 -16.86 17.63 9.16
N THR A 160 -17.07 16.67 10.06
CA THR A 160 -16.03 16.18 10.99
C THR A 160 -14.82 15.65 10.22
N TYR A 161 -15.06 14.92 9.13
CA TYR A 161 -14.00 14.35 8.33
C TYR A 161 -13.20 15.41 7.54
N LYS A 162 -13.85 16.44 7.01
CA LYS A 162 -13.15 17.59 6.40
C LYS A 162 -12.23 18.30 7.40
N ASN A 163 -12.67 18.47 8.63
CA ASN A 163 -11.84 19.04 9.70
C ASN A 163 -10.67 18.11 10.04
N PHE A 164 -10.91 16.80 10.16
CA PHE A 164 -9.88 15.79 10.38
C PHE A 164 -8.81 15.80 9.28
N ALA A 165 -9.23 15.84 8.01
CA ALA A 165 -8.34 15.95 6.85
C ALA A 165 -7.42 17.18 6.98
N SER A 166 -8.00 18.37 7.22
CA SER A 166 -7.23 19.62 7.34
C SER A 166 -6.23 19.63 8.51
N ILE A 167 -6.56 18.98 9.63
CA ILE A 167 -5.68 18.85 10.79
C ILE A 167 -4.58 17.84 10.46
N SER A 168 -4.92 16.71 9.85
CA SER A 168 -3.96 15.68 9.46
C SER A 168 -2.90 16.21 8.49
N LEU A 169 -3.29 17.07 7.55
CA LEU A 169 -2.37 17.76 6.63
C LEU A 169 -1.35 18.61 7.37
N LYS A 170 -1.82 19.45 8.31
CA LYS A 170 -0.94 20.32 9.09
C LYS A 170 0.02 19.52 9.97
N VAL A 171 -0.45 18.43 10.55
CA VAL A 171 0.39 17.52 11.36
C VAL A 171 1.45 16.84 10.49
N LEU A 172 1.08 16.32 9.32
CA LEU A 172 2.01 15.69 8.39
C LEU A 172 3.06 16.68 7.88
N GLN A 173 2.65 17.90 7.50
CA GLN A 173 3.57 18.97 7.11
C GLN A 173 4.52 19.33 8.27
N ALA A 174 4.01 19.43 9.50
CA ALA A 174 4.84 19.69 10.68
C ALA A 174 5.85 18.56 10.92
N LEU A 175 5.47 17.28 10.73
CA LEU A 175 6.39 16.14 10.84
C LEU A 175 7.47 16.15 9.74
N VAL A 176 7.11 16.53 8.51
CA VAL A 176 8.08 16.71 7.42
C VAL A 176 9.05 17.85 7.78
N LEU A 177 8.55 19.01 8.19
CA LEU A 177 9.38 20.14 8.61
C LEU A 177 10.26 19.79 9.82
N MET A 178 9.73 19.04 10.79
CA MET A 178 10.48 18.55 11.95
C MET A 178 11.59 17.59 11.52
N SER A 179 11.35 16.73 10.52
CA SER A 179 12.39 15.85 9.96
C SER A 179 13.51 16.64 9.26
N ILE A 180 13.16 17.73 8.56
CA ILE A 180 14.11 18.65 7.93
C ILE A 180 14.90 19.43 8.99
N PHE A 181 14.22 19.95 10.02
CA PHE A 181 14.85 20.65 11.13
C PHE A 181 15.81 19.73 11.90
N TYR A 182 15.38 18.51 12.21
CA TYR A 182 16.23 17.49 12.84
C TYR A 182 17.47 17.16 11.99
N TYR A 183 17.31 17.12 10.66
CA TYR A 183 18.41 16.95 9.70
C TYR A 183 19.44 18.08 9.78
N ILE A 184 18.97 19.33 9.89
CA ILE A 184 19.83 20.54 9.98
C ILE A 184 20.56 20.62 11.33
N VAL A 185 19.89 20.30 12.44
CA VAL A 185 20.38 20.58 13.81
C VAL A 185 21.30 19.49 14.37
N THR A 186 21.09 18.21 14.04
CA THR A 186 21.83 17.11 14.68
C THR A 186 23.22 16.93 14.04
N LYS A 187 24.27 16.51 14.78
CA LYS A 187 25.68 16.40 14.28
C LYS A 187 26.17 15.00 13.82
N ARG A 188 25.31 14.00 13.58
CA ARG A 188 25.74 12.62 13.17
C ARG A 188 25.34 12.20 11.74
N GLY A 189 26.30 11.89 10.87
CA GLY A 189 26.18 11.94 9.40
C GLY A 189 25.39 10.87 8.63
N ILE A 190 25.18 9.65 9.15
CA ILE A 190 24.64 8.53 8.33
C ILE A 190 23.17 8.20 8.64
N GLU A 191 22.74 8.34 9.89
CA GLU A 191 21.33 8.17 10.29
C GLU A 191 20.45 9.36 9.85
N LYS A 192 21.06 10.52 9.55
CA LYS A 192 20.42 11.72 9.02
C LYS A 192 19.72 11.54 7.68
N VAL A 193 20.41 10.87 6.75
CA VAL A 193 19.98 10.80 5.35
C VAL A 193 18.83 9.82 5.20
N SER A 194 18.73 8.81 6.07
CA SER A 194 17.73 7.75 5.91
C SER A 194 16.32 8.21 6.20
N VAL A 195 16.07 8.96 7.28
CA VAL A 195 14.69 9.43 7.55
C VAL A 195 14.20 10.39 6.46
N LEU A 196 15.03 11.36 6.06
CA LEU A 196 14.66 12.33 5.04
C LEU A 196 14.46 11.68 3.65
N SER A 197 15.38 10.80 3.24
CA SER A 197 15.25 10.08 1.97
C SER A 197 14.02 9.18 1.94
N GLN A 198 13.67 8.51 3.05
CA GLN A 198 12.46 7.68 3.11
C GLN A 198 11.20 8.53 2.97
N THR A 199 11.16 9.72 3.58
CA THR A 199 10.04 10.66 3.36
C THR A 199 9.93 11.08 1.91
N ILE A 200 11.05 11.40 1.25
CA ILE A 200 11.06 11.75 -0.18
C ILE A 200 10.62 10.55 -1.04
N PHE A 201 11.12 9.34 -0.76
CA PHE A 201 10.73 8.13 -1.48
C PHE A 201 9.24 7.82 -1.28
N GLY A 202 8.73 8.01 -0.07
CA GLY A 202 7.31 7.88 0.25
C GLY A 202 6.46 8.86 -0.55
N TRP A 203 6.90 10.12 -0.63
CA TRP A 203 6.21 11.15 -1.42
C TRP A 203 6.18 10.83 -2.91
N ILE A 204 7.31 10.40 -3.48
CA ILE A 204 7.40 9.93 -4.88
C ILE A 204 6.47 8.73 -5.11
N PHE A 205 6.41 7.79 -4.15
CA PHE A 205 5.51 6.63 -4.23
C PHE A 205 4.05 7.07 -4.24
N GLY A 206 3.67 7.99 -3.35
CA GLY A 206 2.31 8.52 -3.25
C GLY A 206 1.88 9.28 -4.51
N MET A 207 2.77 10.09 -5.08
CA MET A 207 2.55 10.74 -6.38
C MET A 207 2.39 9.72 -7.51
N GLY A 208 3.17 8.62 -7.48
CA GLY A 208 3.00 7.52 -8.43
C GLY A 208 1.63 6.83 -8.33
N LEU A 209 1.11 6.62 -7.11
CA LEU A 209 -0.25 6.09 -6.89
C LEU A 209 -1.34 7.05 -7.41
N LEU A 210 -1.13 8.35 -7.21
CA LEU A 210 -2.06 9.38 -7.67
C LEU A 210 -2.11 9.44 -9.20
N ILE A 211 -0.94 9.58 -9.85
CA ILE A 211 -0.80 9.68 -11.31
C ILE A 211 -1.29 8.41 -12.00
N SER A 212 -0.95 7.23 -11.45
CA SER A 212 -1.44 5.96 -12.00
C SER A 212 -2.97 5.80 -11.90
N GLY A 213 -3.64 6.58 -11.05
CA GLY A 213 -5.07 6.46 -10.78
C GLY A 213 -5.44 5.31 -9.84
N MET A 214 -4.45 4.66 -9.22
CA MET A 214 -4.66 3.59 -8.23
C MET A 214 -5.24 4.13 -6.91
N CYS A 215 -5.26 5.44 -6.71
CA CYS A 215 -5.95 6.08 -5.60
C CYS A 215 -7.48 6.05 -5.72
N SER A 216 -8.02 5.80 -6.92
CA SER A 216 -9.46 5.70 -7.12
C SER A 216 -9.93 4.26 -7.05
N ARG A 217 -11.02 4.03 -6.31
CA ARG A 217 -11.68 2.72 -6.20
C ARG A 217 -12.24 2.27 -7.55
N ASP A 218 -12.83 3.21 -8.29
CA ASP A 218 -13.51 2.93 -9.55
C ASP A 218 -12.56 2.37 -10.61
N ASN A 219 -11.33 2.90 -10.72
CA ASN A 219 -10.33 2.37 -11.65
C ASN A 219 -9.87 0.95 -11.27
N ILE A 220 -9.77 0.66 -9.97
CA ILE A 220 -9.39 -0.67 -9.49
C ILE A 220 -10.52 -1.67 -9.76
N LEU A 221 -11.77 -1.31 -9.50
CA LEU A 221 -12.93 -2.14 -9.80
C LEU A 221 -13.10 -2.35 -11.30
N ALA A 222 -12.87 -1.32 -12.13
CA ALA A 222 -12.90 -1.43 -13.59
C ALA A 222 -11.87 -2.43 -14.14
N PHE A 223 -10.74 -2.61 -13.44
CA PHE A 223 -9.77 -3.65 -13.74
C PHE A 223 -10.20 -5.03 -13.22
N LEU A 224 -10.77 -5.08 -12.02
CA LEU A 224 -11.11 -6.33 -11.32
C LEU A 224 -12.33 -7.05 -11.89
N THR A 225 -13.36 -6.27 -12.23
CA THR A 225 -14.62 -6.82 -12.73
C THR A 225 -14.49 -7.08 -14.23
N ILE A 226 -14.64 -8.33 -14.65
CA ILE A 226 -14.61 -8.72 -16.07
C ILE A 226 -15.95 -8.28 -16.71
N SER A 227 -16.08 -6.97 -16.97
CA SER A 227 -17.28 -6.32 -17.53
C SER A 227 -17.01 -5.73 -18.92
N VAL A 228 -18.08 -5.28 -19.59
CA VAL A 228 -18.04 -4.66 -20.94
C VAL A 228 -17.16 -3.38 -21.00
N LYS A 229 -16.84 -2.75 -19.86
CA LYS A 229 -15.94 -1.59 -19.73
C LYS A 229 -14.68 -1.92 -18.90
N TRP A 230 -13.96 -2.97 -19.27
CA TRP A 230 -12.73 -3.37 -18.58
C TRP A 230 -11.57 -2.40 -18.88
N ASP A 231 -10.86 -1.92 -17.84
CA ASP A 231 -9.71 -1.01 -17.98
C ASP A 231 -8.37 -1.71 -17.65
N PRO A 232 -7.47 -1.91 -18.63
CA PRO A 232 -6.17 -2.57 -18.42
C PRO A 232 -5.11 -1.70 -17.75
N SER A 233 -5.42 -0.46 -17.36
CA SER A 233 -4.44 0.48 -16.79
C SER A 233 -3.63 -0.13 -15.63
N LEU A 234 -4.25 -0.95 -14.77
CA LEU A 234 -3.55 -1.58 -13.64
C LEU A 234 -2.41 -2.52 -14.08
N ILE A 235 -2.60 -3.28 -15.17
CA ILE A 235 -1.56 -4.16 -15.71
C ILE A 235 -0.37 -3.34 -16.17
N ILE A 236 -0.62 -2.22 -16.85
CA ILE A 236 0.43 -1.34 -17.36
C ILE A 236 1.27 -0.78 -16.21
N VAL A 237 0.62 -0.30 -15.13
CA VAL A 237 1.31 0.20 -13.94
C VAL A 237 2.19 -0.90 -13.33
N MET A 238 1.62 -2.09 -13.12
CA MET A 238 2.32 -3.19 -12.48
C MET A 238 3.47 -3.71 -13.36
N PHE A 239 3.24 -3.89 -14.67
CA PHE A 239 4.25 -4.33 -15.62
C PHE A 239 5.42 -3.34 -15.70
N THR A 240 5.12 -2.05 -15.82
CA THR A 240 6.15 -0.99 -15.85
C THR A 240 6.97 -1.00 -14.57
N ALA A 241 6.31 -1.10 -13.42
CA ALA A 241 6.98 -1.11 -12.13
C ALA A 241 7.87 -2.34 -11.93
N ILE A 242 7.36 -3.53 -12.28
CA ILE A 242 8.11 -4.79 -12.22
C ILE A 242 9.30 -4.74 -13.17
N PHE A 243 9.11 -4.29 -14.42
CA PHE A 243 10.16 -4.29 -15.43
C PHE A 243 11.34 -3.38 -15.02
N ILE A 244 11.05 -2.15 -14.60
CA ILE A 244 12.09 -1.21 -14.14
C ILE A 244 12.81 -1.79 -12.91
N ASN A 245 12.05 -2.30 -11.93
CA ASN A 245 12.66 -2.87 -10.74
C ASN A 245 13.46 -4.15 -11.02
N LEU A 246 13.06 -4.95 -12.02
CA LEU A 246 13.80 -6.15 -12.41
C LEU A 246 15.19 -5.79 -12.92
N VAL A 247 15.30 -4.75 -13.74
CA VAL A 247 16.59 -4.26 -14.23
C VAL A 247 17.44 -3.70 -13.07
N THR A 248 16.85 -2.85 -12.21
CA THR A 248 17.61 -2.19 -11.13
C THR A 248 18.01 -3.16 -10.02
N PHE A 249 17.09 -4.02 -9.56
CA PHE A 249 17.36 -4.96 -8.48
C PHE A 249 18.34 -6.03 -8.92
N GLN A 250 18.21 -6.57 -10.14
CA GLN A 250 19.14 -7.58 -10.63
C GLN A 250 20.56 -7.02 -10.78
N GLY A 251 20.71 -5.76 -11.22
CA GLY A 251 22.00 -5.09 -11.28
C GLY A 251 22.67 -4.96 -9.90
N ILE A 252 21.89 -4.68 -8.85
CA ILE A 252 22.41 -4.57 -7.48
C ILE A 252 22.69 -5.92 -6.84
N ILE A 253 21.82 -6.90 -7.07
CA ILE A 253 22.04 -8.27 -6.61
C ILE A 253 23.32 -8.83 -7.22
N TYR A 254 23.59 -8.53 -8.50
CA TYR A 254 24.85 -8.86 -9.15
C TYR A 254 26.06 -8.19 -8.49
N ASN A 255 25.94 -6.91 -8.10
CA ASN A 255 27.01 -6.18 -7.39
C ASN A 255 27.19 -6.62 -5.92
N GLY A 256 26.23 -7.34 -5.34
CA GLY A 256 26.35 -8.01 -4.03
C GLY A 256 26.22 -7.12 -2.78
N GLN A 257 26.20 -5.78 -2.93
CA GLN A 257 26.04 -4.82 -1.81
C GLN A 257 25.19 -3.62 -2.22
N SER A 258 24.49 -3.00 -1.25
CA SER A 258 23.85 -1.69 -1.45
C SER A 258 24.90 -0.58 -1.52
N LEU A 259 24.56 0.58 -2.08
CA LEU A 259 25.50 1.71 -2.20
C LEU A 259 26.03 2.21 -0.85
N LEU A 260 25.27 2.02 0.25
CA LEU A 260 25.71 2.32 1.62
C LEU A 260 26.36 1.13 2.34
N GLY A 261 26.71 0.05 1.64
CA GLY A 261 27.37 -1.13 2.21
C GLY A 261 26.49 -1.99 3.14
N LYS A 262 25.18 -1.74 3.17
CA LYS A 262 24.21 -2.54 3.94
C LYS A 262 23.89 -3.86 3.23
N ARG A 263 23.64 -4.92 4.02
CA ARG A 263 23.22 -6.23 3.51
C ARG A 263 21.92 -6.12 2.74
N LEU A 264 21.88 -6.72 1.55
CA LEU A 264 20.69 -6.79 0.71
C LEU A 264 19.66 -7.75 1.32
N ALA A 265 18.40 -7.32 1.34
CA ALA A 265 17.29 -8.19 1.71
C ALA A 265 17.02 -9.22 0.60
N MET A 266 17.58 -10.42 0.76
CA MET A 266 17.40 -11.55 -0.14
C MET A 266 15.98 -12.13 -0.04
N PRO A 267 15.45 -12.72 -1.13
CA PRO A 267 14.15 -13.38 -1.11
C PRO A 267 14.23 -14.66 -0.25
N ASP A 268 13.31 -14.80 0.70
CA ASP A 268 13.07 -16.07 1.39
C ASP A 268 12.03 -16.87 0.59
N ASN A 269 12.43 -18.04 0.10
CA ASN A 269 11.60 -18.93 -0.70
C ASN A 269 11.05 -20.13 0.10
N ARG A 270 11.18 -20.11 1.44
CA ARG A 270 10.49 -21.09 2.28
C ARG A 270 8.97 -20.92 2.11
N MET A 271 8.32 -22.03 1.80
CA MET A 271 6.88 -22.08 1.54
C MET A 271 6.20 -22.82 2.69
N ASP A 272 5.24 -22.13 3.31
CA ASP A 272 4.33 -22.67 4.29
C ASP A 272 2.89 -22.62 3.77
N ILE A 273 1.97 -23.32 4.43
CA ILE A 273 0.55 -23.33 4.06
C ILE A 273 -0.07 -21.92 4.06
N GLY A 274 0.43 -21.02 4.92
CA GLY A 274 0.03 -19.62 4.96
C GLY A 274 0.34 -18.87 3.67
N ASN A 275 1.31 -19.32 2.88
CA ASN A 275 1.64 -18.71 1.59
C ASN A 275 0.66 -19.10 0.47
N PHE A 276 -0.22 -20.07 0.70
CA PHE A 276 -1.33 -20.40 -0.20
C PHE A 276 -2.65 -19.80 0.29
N ILE A 277 -2.96 -19.96 1.59
CA ILE A 277 -4.21 -19.46 2.17
C ILE A 277 -4.23 -17.92 2.24
N GLY A 278 -3.09 -17.30 2.58
CA GLY A 278 -2.96 -15.85 2.71
C GLY A 278 -3.35 -15.11 1.43
N PRO A 279 -2.78 -15.45 0.25
CA PRO A 279 -3.17 -14.84 -1.02
C PRO A 279 -4.64 -15.03 -1.39
N VAL A 280 -5.26 -16.17 -1.05
CA VAL A 280 -6.71 -16.38 -1.28
C VAL A 280 -7.52 -15.37 -0.46
N MET A 281 -7.26 -15.28 0.85
CA MET A 281 -7.98 -14.32 1.72
C MET A 281 -7.73 -12.87 1.31
N PHE A 282 -6.49 -12.55 0.94
CA PHE A 282 -6.12 -11.22 0.45
C PHE A 282 -6.88 -10.89 -0.84
N GLY A 283 -6.93 -11.82 -1.80
CA GLY A 283 -7.65 -11.67 -3.06
C GLY A 283 -9.14 -11.44 -2.83
N MET A 284 -9.78 -12.24 -1.97
CA MET A 284 -11.20 -12.07 -1.62
C MET A 284 -11.46 -10.70 -0.99
N GLY A 285 -10.69 -10.32 0.02
CA GLY A 285 -10.85 -9.03 0.68
C GLY A 285 -10.64 -7.85 -0.27
N TRP A 286 -9.62 -7.93 -1.13
CA TRP A 286 -9.35 -6.91 -2.14
C TRP A 286 -10.46 -6.83 -3.21
N GLY A 287 -11.03 -7.97 -3.62
CA GLY A 287 -12.17 -8.02 -4.52
C GLY A 287 -13.45 -7.42 -3.94
N ILE A 288 -13.68 -7.58 -2.62
CA ILE A 288 -14.81 -6.99 -1.90
C ILE A 288 -14.68 -5.47 -1.80
N THR A 289 -13.51 -4.98 -1.36
CA THR A 289 -13.32 -3.55 -1.09
C THR A 289 -13.04 -2.77 -2.37
N GLY A 290 -12.45 -3.38 -3.39
CA GLY A 290 -11.99 -2.67 -4.58
C GLY A 290 -10.85 -1.69 -4.31
N LEU A 291 -10.21 -1.76 -3.13
CA LEU A 291 -9.09 -0.90 -2.74
C LEU A 291 -8.02 -1.73 -2.03
N CYS A 292 -6.78 -1.57 -2.49
CA CYS A 292 -5.61 -2.17 -1.86
C CYS A 292 -5.24 -1.41 -0.58
N PRO A 293 -4.54 -2.05 0.39
CA PRO A 293 -4.11 -1.37 1.62
C PRO A 293 -3.16 -0.21 1.36
N GLY A 294 -2.41 -0.22 0.25
CA GLY A 294 -1.49 0.87 -0.11
C GLY A 294 -2.21 2.18 -0.50
N PRO A 295 -3.07 2.17 -1.53
CA PRO A 295 -3.94 3.30 -1.83
C PRO A 295 -4.84 3.71 -0.67
N ALA A 296 -5.37 2.75 0.10
CA ALA A 296 -6.16 3.05 1.29
C ALA A 296 -5.34 3.82 2.34
N LEU A 297 -4.08 3.44 2.56
CA LEU A 297 -3.16 4.19 3.43
C LEU A 297 -2.79 5.56 2.90
N ALA A 298 -2.72 5.74 1.59
CA ALA A 298 -2.42 7.05 1.02
C ALA A 298 -3.65 7.99 1.12
N ASN A 299 -4.86 7.43 1.04
CA ASN A 299 -6.12 8.17 1.01
C ASN A 299 -6.86 8.27 2.35
N PHE A 300 -6.38 7.66 3.45
CA PHE A 300 -7.16 7.60 4.70
C PHE A 300 -7.39 8.95 5.36
N THR A 301 -6.68 10.01 4.95
CA THR A 301 -6.93 11.38 5.44
C THR A 301 -8.03 12.07 4.62
N VAL A 302 -8.32 11.57 3.41
CA VAL A 302 -9.21 12.21 2.44
C VAL A 302 -10.54 11.46 2.26
N ASN A 303 -10.56 10.13 2.46
CA ASN A 303 -11.79 9.33 2.40
C ASN A 303 -12.05 8.50 3.68
N PRO A 304 -13.20 8.68 4.38
CA PRO A 304 -13.52 7.97 5.62
C PRO A 304 -13.56 6.45 5.46
N ASN A 305 -13.97 5.96 4.28
CA ASN A 305 -14.00 4.53 4.01
C ASN A 305 -12.58 3.94 3.93
N CYS A 306 -11.60 4.72 3.47
CA CYS A 306 -10.20 4.31 3.46
C CYS A 306 -9.64 4.19 4.89
N LEU A 307 -10.02 5.10 5.80
CA LEU A 307 -9.65 4.99 7.23
C LEU A 307 -10.23 3.71 7.84
N LEU A 308 -11.51 3.42 7.60
CA LEU A 308 -12.15 2.20 8.06
C LEU A 308 -11.43 0.95 7.54
N LEU A 309 -11.07 0.94 6.25
CA LEU A 309 -10.32 -0.14 5.62
C LEU A 309 -8.94 -0.34 6.25
N VAL A 310 -8.21 0.75 6.51
CA VAL A 310 -6.88 0.70 7.15
C VAL A 310 -6.98 0.14 8.57
N VAL A 311 -7.95 0.60 9.35
CA VAL A 311 -8.19 0.10 10.73
C VAL A 311 -8.58 -1.38 10.69
N ALA A 312 -9.49 -1.79 9.81
CA ALA A 312 -9.89 -3.19 9.67
C ALA A 312 -8.71 -4.08 9.22
N THR A 313 -7.87 -3.61 8.31
CA THR A 313 -6.63 -4.29 7.89
C THR A 313 -5.68 -4.46 9.07
N PHE A 314 -5.53 -3.44 9.90
CA PHE A 314 -4.70 -3.47 11.09
C PHE A 314 -5.20 -4.50 12.13
N VAL A 315 -6.51 -4.53 12.37
CA VAL A 315 -7.14 -5.54 13.22
C VAL A 315 -6.87 -6.95 12.69
N GLY A 316 -7.04 -7.17 11.38
CA GLY A 316 -6.76 -8.46 10.75
C GLY A 316 -5.30 -8.93 10.92
N GLN A 317 -4.33 -8.02 10.77
CA GLN A 317 -2.91 -8.32 11.02
C GLN A 317 -2.64 -8.67 12.49
N SER A 318 -3.22 -7.91 13.41
CA SER A 318 -3.05 -8.08 14.85
C SER A 318 -3.59 -9.43 15.35
N ILE A 319 -4.70 -9.91 14.76
CA ILE A 319 -5.27 -11.24 15.07
C ILE A 319 -4.27 -12.35 14.75
N VAL A 320 -3.63 -12.27 13.59
CA VAL A 320 -2.63 -13.27 13.16
C VAL A 320 -1.40 -13.24 14.07
N ASP A 321 -0.90 -12.05 14.40
CA ASP A 321 0.25 -11.89 15.30
C ASP A 321 -0.02 -12.46 16.70
N ALA A 322 -1.20 -12.18 17.26
CA ALA A 322 -1.62 -12.77 18.53
C ALA A 322 -1.68 -14.31 18.48
N GLY A 323 -2.12 -14.88 17.35
CA GLY A 323 -2.13 -16.32 17.11
C GLY A 323 -0.72 -16.92 17.08
N TYR A 324 0.24 -16.26 16.43
CA TYR A 324 1.64 -16.69 16.42
C TYR A 324 2.29 -16.63 17.81
N ASP A 325 2.06 -15.55 18.56
CA ASP A 325 2.58 -15.40 19.92
C ASP A 325 2.03 -16.49 20.85
N TYR A 326 0.76 -16.84 20.71
CA TYR A 326 0.14 -17.92 21.47
C TYR A 326 0.75 -19.30 21.12
N SER A 327 0.91 -19.61 19.83
CA SER A 327 1.56 -20.86 19.39
C SER A 327 3.02 -20.97 19.87
N ALA A 328 3.76 -19.85 19.86
CA ALA A 328 5.13 -19.81 20.34
C ALA A 328 5.24 -20.04 21.85
N LYS A 329 4.27 -19.58 22.65
CA LYS A 329 4.19 -19.88 24.09
C LYS A 329 3.89 -21.35 24.36
N LEU A 330 2.98 -21.96 23.59
CA LEU A 330 2.65 -23.39 23.73
C LEU A 330 3.83 -24.32 23.41
N LYS A 331 4.72 -23.94 22.49
CA LYS A 331 5.93 -24.74 22.17
C LYS A 331 7.05 -24.63 23.22
N LYS A 332 6.96 -23.67 24.14
CA LYS A 332 7.95 -23.45 25.20
C LYS A 332 7.57 -24.13 26.53
N ASN A 333 6.32 -24.56 26.67
CA ASN A 333 5.80 -25.31 27.81
C ASN A 333 5.71 -26.79 27.44
#